data_AF-A0A496P9F5-F1
#
_entry.id   AF-A0A496P9F5-F1
#
_cell.length_a   1.000
_cell.length_b   1.000
_cell.length_c   1.000
_cell.angle_alpha   90.00
_cell.angle_beta   90.00
_cell.angle_gamma   90.00
#
_symmetry.space_group_name_H-M   'P 1'
#
loop_
_entity.id
_entity.type
_entity.pdbx_description
1 polymer ?
#
loop_
_entity_poly.entity_id
_entity_poly.type
_entity_poly.pdbx_seq_one_letter_code
_entity_poly.pdbx_strand_id
1 'polypeptide(L)' 'MKQTKLIELRNQFGLTQQDIVKVLGISEGAYSQKETGKRGFNQKEMSLIFTIFKAHDPHLNMQDIFLI' A
#
# COMPACT_ATOMS: atom_id res chain seq x y z
N MET A 1 9.46 9.75 -2.99
CA MET A 1 8.24 10.57 -3.07
C MET A 1 7.17 9.96 -2.16
N LYS A 2 6.26 10.75 -1.59
CA LYS A 2 5.14 10.23 -0.78
C LYS A 2 4.22 9.39 -1.66
N GLN A 3 3.77 8.25 -1.16
CA GLN A 3 2.90 7.29 -1.87
C GLN A 3 1.43 7.74 -1.81
N THR A 4 1.14 8.91 -2.37
CA THR A 4 -0.16 9.60 -2.24
C THR A 4 -1.32 8.72 -2.72
N LYS A 5 -1.20 8.08 -3.89
CA LYS A 5 -2.28 7.25 -4.44
C LYS A 5 -2.60 6.03 -3.58
N LEU A 6 -1.57 5.37 -3.06
CA LEU A 6 -1.75 4.25 -2.14
C LEU A 6 -2.49 4.67 -0.87
N ILE A 7 -2.11 5.81 -0.28
CA ILE A 7 -2.76 6.34 0.94
C ILE A 7 -4.24 6.66 0.67
N GLU A 8 -4.54 7.30 -0.46
CA GLU A 8 -5.91 7.61 -0.88
C GLU A 8 -6.77 6.36 -1.01
N LEU A 9 -6.29 5.35 -1.73
CA LEU A 9 -7.01 4.08 -1.92
C LEU A 9 -7.21 3.36 -0.58
N ARG A 10 -6.18 3.31 0.26
CA ARG A 10 -6.27 2.70 1.59
C ARG A 10 -7.38 3.35 2.41
N ASN A 11 -7.43 4.69 2.44
CA ASN A 11 -8.48 5.42 3.15
C ASN A 11 -9.86 5.23 2.50
N GLN A 12 -9.95 5.25 1.17
CA GLN A 12 -11.19 5.03 0.42
C GLN A 12 -11.80 3.65 0.71
N PHE A 13 -10.95 2.63 0.87
CA PHE A 13 -11.37 1.26 1.22
C PHE A 13 -11.56 1.04 2.71
N GLY A 14 -11.40 2.07 3.55
CA GLY A 14 -11.57 1.99 5.00
C GLY A 14 -10.48 1.16 5.70
N LEU A 15 -9.33 0.96 5.06
CA LEU A 15 -8.22 0.17 5.59
C LEU A 15 -7.31 1.04 6.46
N THR A 16 -6.88 0.52 7.60
CA THR A 16 -5.87 1.20 8.44
C THR A 16 -4.46 0.76 8.04
N GLN A 17 -3.42 1.48 8.49
CA GLN A 17 -2.04 0.99 8.33
C GLN A 17 -1.85 -0.38 9.01
N GLN A 18 -2.52 -0.60 10.15
CA GLN A 18 -2.56 -1.86 10.89
C GLN A 18 -3.10 -3.03 10.06
N ASP A 19 -4.15 -2.81 9.27
CA ASP A 19 -4.71 -3.86 8.42
C ASP A 19 -3.75 -4.29 7.32
N ILE A 20 -3.01 -3.33 6.74
CA ILE A 20 -2.00 -3.64 5.73
C ILE A 20 -0.81 -4.38 6.34
N VAL A 21 -0.31 -3.95 7.50
CA VAL A 21 0.89 -4.58 8.07
C VAL A 21 0.66 -5.99 8.59
N LYS A 22 -0.58 -6.35 8.98
CA LYS A 22 -0.96 -7.74 9.31
C LYS A 22 -0.70 -8.68 8.12
N VAL A 23 -0.94 -8.21 6.89
CA VAL A 23 -0.71 -8.99 5.67
C VAL A 23 0.76 -8.99 5.26
N LEU A 24 1.44 -7.84 5.43
CA LEU A 24 2.85 -7.70 5.04
C LEU A 24 3.83 -8.37 6.00
N GLY A 25 3.45 -8.57 7.26
CA GLY A 25 4.34 -9.10 8.30
C GLY A 25 5.47 -8.12 8.68
N ILE A 26 5.20 -6.82 8.62
CA ILE A 26 6.15 -5.75 9.00
C ILE A 26 5.57 -4.91 10.15
N SER A 27 6.35 -4.01 10.74
CA SER A 27 5.81 -3.07 11.72
C SER A 27 5.07 -1.90 11.08
N GLU A 28 4.10 -1.32 11.79
CA GLU A 28 3.40 -0.10 11.36
C GLU A 28 4.37 1.06 11.08
N GLY A 29 5.39 1.23 11.92
CA GLY A 29 6.43 2.25 11.71
C GLY A 29 7.22 2.03 10.40
N ALA A 30 7.53 0.79 10.05
CA ALA A 30 8.20 0.47 8.79
C ALA A 30 7.29 0.77 7.58
N TYR A 31 5.99 0.47 7.69
CA TYR A 31 5.00 0.78 6.66
C TYR A 31 4.78 2.29 6.49
N SER A 32 4.65 3.02 7.60
CA SER A 32 4.50 4.48 7.62
C SER A 32 5.68 5.20 6.95
N GLN A 33 6.91 4.73 7.17
CA GLN A 33 8.08 5.22 6.46
C GLN A 33 8.01 4.97 4.94
N LYS A 34 7.37 3.89 4.51
CA LYS A 34 7.16 3.60 3.09
C LYS A 34 6.07 4.47 2.47
N GLU A 35 4.93 4.62 3.14
CA GLU A 35 3.86 5.55 2.71
C GLU A 35 4.37 7.00 2.59
N THR A 36 5.21 7.43 3.52
CA THR A 36 5.79 8.79 3.51
C THR A 36 6.99 8.93 2.56
N GLY A 37 7.39 7.87 1.85
CA GLY A 37 8.47 7.90 0.87
C GLY A 37 9.88 7.92 1.46
N LYS A 38 10.04 7.70 2.78
CA LYS A 38 11.35 7.55 3.44
C LYS A 38 12.00 6.21 3.12
N ARG A 39 11.20 5.20 2.76
CA ARG A 39 11.65 3.88 2.27
C ARG A 39 10.82 3.46 1.07
N GLY A 40 11.40 2.67 0.17
CA GLY A 40 10.66 2.06 -0.94
C GLY A 40 9.89 0.82 -0.50
N PHE A 41 8.79 0.52 -1.18
CA PHE A 41 8.18 -0.81 -1.16
C PHE A 41 9.01 -1.75 -2.03
N ASN A 42 9.16 -3.01 -1.60
CA ASN A 42 9.72 -4.05 -2.46
C ASN A 42 8.59 -4.73 -3.25
N GLN A 43 8.96 -5.52 -4.27
CA GLN A 43 8.01 -6.16 -5.18
C GLN A 43 6.99 -7.08 -4.46
N LYS A 44 7.42 -7.80 -3.42
CA LYS A 44 6.54 -8.68 -2.64
C LYS A 44 5.50 -7.86 -1.87
N GLU A 45 5.92 -6.78 -1.23
CA GLU A 45 5.02 -5.87 -0.52
C GLU A 45 4.01 -5.22 -1.48
N MET A 46 4.49 -4.74 -2.64
CA MET A 46 3.62 -4.16 -3.68
C MET A 46 2.57 -5.16 -4.17
N SER A 47 2.97 -6.41 -4.42
CA SER A 47 2.07 -7.48 -4.86
C SER A 47 0.99 -7.80 -3.83
N LEU A 48 1.35 -7.88 -2.54
CA LEU A 48 0.41 -8.14 -1.46
C LEU A 48 -0.60 -6.99 -1.29
N ILE A 49 -0.11 -5.75 -1.26
CA ILE A 49 -0.98 -4.56 -1.18
C ILE A 49 -1.92 -4.49 -2.38
N PHE A 50 -1.39 -4.73 -3.59
CA PHE A 50 -2.19 -4.75 -4.80
C PHE A 50 -3.29 -5.82 -4.77
N THR A 51 -2.99 -7.01 -4.22
CA THR A 51 -3.97 -8.08 -4.06
C THR A 51 -5.10 -7.66 -3.12
N ILE A 52 -4.79 -6.98 -2.02
CA ILE A 52 -5.80 -6.42 -1.10
C ILE A 52 -6.67 -5.41 -1.86
N PHE A 53 -6.05 -4.45 -2.53
CA PHE A 53 -6.79 -3.39 -3.23
C PHE A 53 -7.65 -3.93 -4.38
N LYS A 54 -7.18 -4.94 -5.11
CA LYS A 54 -7.96 -5.59 -6.16
C LYS A 54 -9.21 -6.32 -5.67
N ALA A 55 -9.24 -6.75 -4.41
CA ALA A 55 -10.44 -7.31 -3.81
C ALA A 55 -11.54 -6.25 -3.61
N HIS A 56 -11.17 -4.97 -3.51
CA HIS A 56 -12.12 -3.85 -3.43
C HIS A 56 -12.44 -3.25 -4.80
N ASP A 57 -11.45 -3.17 -5.69
CA ASP A 57 -11.62 -2.66 -7.06
C ASP A 57 -10.80 -3.50 -8.07
N PRO A 58 -11.45 -4.42 -8.81
CA PRO A 58 -10.78 -5.28 -9.79
C PRO A 58 -10.13 -4.54 -10.97
N HIS A 59 -10.50 -3.28 -11.22
CA HIS A 59 -10.02 -2.49 -12.35
C HIS A 59 -8.68 -1.78 -12.08
N LEU A 60 -8.17 -1.84 -10.84
CA LEU A 60 -6.90 -1.21 -10.48
C LEU A 60 -5.70 -1.82 -11.21
N ASN A 61 -4.73 -0.95 -11.51
CA ASN A 61 -3.41 -1.30 -12.02
C ASN A 61 -2.33 -1.00 -10.98
N MET A 62 -1.33 -1.89 -10.86
CA MET A 62 -0.21 -1.75 -9.94
C MET A 62 0.63 -0.49 -10.22
N GLN A 63 0.81 -0.12 -11.49
CA GLN A 63 1.58 1.08 -11.86
C GLN A 63 0.91 2.35 -11.35
N ASP A 64 -0.42 2.45 -11.45
CA ASP A 64 -1.16 3.63 -11.01
C ASP A 64 -1.03 3.86 -9.50
N ILE A 65 -0.86 2.80 -8.71
CA ILE A 65 -0.79 2.85 -7.24
C ILE A 65 0.60 3.30 -6.76
N PHE A 66 1.65 2.75 -7.36
CA PHE A 66 3.02 2.87 -6.87
C PHE A 66 3.92 3.72 -7.77
N LEU A 67 3.34 4.64 -8.55
CA LEU A 67 4.05 5.52 -9.47
C LEU A 67 5.40 6.00 -8.87
N ILE A 68 6.47 5.67 -9.59
CA ILE A 68 7.87 5.94 -9.24
C ILE A 68 8.20 7.39 -9.55
#